data_AF-A0AAV9R8H3-F1
#
_entry.id   AF-A0AAV9R8H3-F1
#
_cell.length_a   1.000
_cell.length_b   1.000
_cell.length_c   1.000
_cell.angle_alpha   90.00
_cell.angle_beta   90.00
_cell.angle_gamma   90.00
#
_symmetry.space_group_name_H-M   'P 1'
#
loop_
_entity.id
_entity.type
_entity.pdbx_description
1 polymer ?
#
loop_
_entity_poly.entity_id
_entity_poly.type
_entity_poly.pdbx_seq_one_letter_code
_entity_poly.pdbx_strand_id
1 'polypeptide(L)'
;MPVRIKERFSLKLGFFKRSTSKRAVPLLEMLLFALLISALRLKSFSSMEINCSATSTHDGTFYNVPDFGDHRCDFYWINSSNQTVAHTDEKMDDLVVASNITSLQTHKCYERMEYVLDCYPKLKKTTRCVTNCSQIAGVSRKPGNPVPVDWAYYPVGK
;
A
#
# COMPACT_ATOMS: atom_id res chain seq x y z
N MET A 1 -19.50 32.89 31.06
CA MET A 1 -18.15 32.83 31.67
C MET A 1 -17.12 32.62 30.58
N PRO A 2 -16.21 33.58 30.33
CA PRO A 2 -15.24 33.51 29.23
C PRO A 2 -13.84 33.10 29.74
N VAL A 3 -13.12 32.28 28.97
CA VAL A 3 -11.69 32.06 29.17
C VAL A 3 -10.95 32.57 27.93
N ARG A 4 -10.35 33.75 28.08
CA ARG A 4 -9.32 34.29 27.18
C ARG A 4 -8.01 33.55 27.46
N ILE A 5 -7.39 32.99 26.43
CA ILE A 5 -5.96 32.69 26.47
C ILE A 5 -5.28 33.64 25.49
N LYS A 6 -4.32 34.37 26.05
CA LYS A 6 -3.61 35.51 25.50
C LYS A 6 -2.15 35.09 25.48
N GLU A 7 -1.66 34.58 24.36
CA GLU A 7 -0.22 34.35 24.19
C GLU A 7 0.40 35.46 23.35
N ARG A 8 1.16 36.31 24.03
CA ARG A 8 2.07 37.29 23.46
C ARG A 8 3.38 36.58 23.14
N PHE A 9 3.68 36.34 21.88
CA PHE A 9 5.05 36.07 21.44
C PHE A 9 5.77 37.40 21.21
N SER A 10 6.64 37.75 22.15
CA SER A 10 7.52 38.90 22.10
C SER A 10 8.82 38.49 21.42
N LEU A 11 8.91 38.69 20.10
CA LEU A 11 10.16 38.55 19.36
C LEU A 11 10.91 39.88 19.39
N LYS A 12 11.95 39.96 20.24
CA LYS A 12 12.95 41.02 20.21
C LYS A 12 13.72 40.93 18.90
N LEU A 13 13.34 41.76 17.94
CA LEU A 13 14.15 42.07 16.76
C LEU A 13 15.34 42.94 17.19
N GLY A 14 16.50 42.30 17.34
CA GLY A 14 17.77 42.99 17.45
C GLY A 14 18.06 43.77 16.17
N PHE A 15 18.18 45.09 16.28
CA PHE A 15 18.64 45.97 15.20
C PHE A 15 20.10 45.64 14.87
N PHE A 16 20.32 44.79 13.86
CA PHE A 16 21.62 44.64 13.25
C PHE A 16 21.82 45.76 12.23
N LYS A 17 22.58 46.78 12.64
CA LYS A 17 22.99 47.93 11.83
C LYS A 17 23.88 47.44 10.70
N ARG A 18 23.29 47.12 9.53
CA ARG A 18 24.03 46.62 8.36
C ARG A 18 24.46 47.80 7.49
N SER A 19 25.76 48.06 7.53
CA SER A 19 26.49 48.93 6.62
C SER A 19 26.12 48.64 5.16
N THR A 20 25.68 49.66 4.45
CA THR A 20 25.38 49.63 3.02
C THR A 20 26.66 49.54 2.21
N SER A 21 27.21 48.33 2.07
CA SER A 21 28.18 48.03 1.03
C SER A 21 27.43 47.46 -0.16
N LYS A 22 27.23 48.31 -1.18
CA LYS A 22 26.70 47.93 -2.49
C LYS A 22 27.70 46.99 -3.16
N ARG A 23 27.59 45.69 -2.91
CA ARG A 23 28.11 44.67 -3.82
C ARG A 23 26.93 44.08 -4.54
N ALA A 24 26.84 44.37 -5.83
CA ALA A 24 25.95 43.68 -6.75
C ALA A 24 26.30 42.18 -6.64
N VAL A 25 25.45 41.44 -5.95
CA VAL A 25 25.53 39.98 -5.94
C VAL A 25 25.10 39.54 -7.35
N PRO A 26 25.96 38.87 -8.12
CA PRO A 26 25.66 38.54 -9.51
C PRO A 26 24.43 37.63 -9.57
N LEU A 27 23.47 38.00 -10.41
CA LEU A 27 22.23 37.27 -10.71
C LEU A 27 22.45 35.77 -10.99
N LEU A 28 23.65 35.41 -11.43
CA LEU A 28 24.12 34.04 -11.68
C LEU A 28 24.16 33.18 -10.40
N GLU A 29 24.58 33.73 -9.26
CA GLU A 29 24.69 33.01 -7.99
C GLU A 29 23.29 32.67 -7.43
N MET A 30 22.35 33.62 -7.53
CA MET A 30 20.95 33.41 -7.11
C MET A 30 20.24 32.34 -7.94
N LEU A 31 20.53 32.26 -9.24
CA LEU A 31 20.03 31.20 -10.14
C LEU A 31 20.64 29.84 -9.81
N LEU A 32 21.94 29.80 -9.47
CA LEU A 32 22.62 28.58 -9.04
C LEU A 32 22.01 28.02 -7.74
N PHE A 33 21.73 28.87 -6.75
CA PHE A 33 21.06 28.44 -5.52
C PHE A 33 19.63 27.96 -5.77
N ALA A 34 18.86 28.62 -6.65
CA ALA A 34 17.52 28.18 -7.01
C ALA A 34 17.52 26.81 -7.73
N LEU A 35 18.48 26.58 -8.64
CA LEU A 35 18.67 25.30 -9.33
C LEU A 35 19.14 24.18 -8.37
N LEU A 36 19.97 24.50 -7.38
CA LEU A 36 20.37 23.56 -6.34
C LEU A 36 19.17 23.18 -5.44
N ILE A 37 18.30 24.12 -5.08
CA ILE A 37 17.13 23.85 -4.24
C ILE A 37 16.06 23.03 -4.99
N SER A 38 15.88 23.24 -6.30
CA SER A 38 14.98 22.41 -7.12
C SER A 38 15.55 21.01 -7.37
N ALA A 39 16.86 20.84 -7.49
CA ALA A 39 17.50 19.53 -7.56
C ALA A 39 17.37 18.71 -6.25
N LEU A 40 17.31 19.37 -5.09
CA LEU A 40 17.15 18.69 -3.80
C LEU A 40 15.71 18.18 -3.52
N ARG A 41 14.70 18.57 -4.32
CA ARG A 41 13.31 18.15 -4.11
C ARG A 41 12.89 16.89 -4.88
N LEU A 42 13.74 16.36 -5.77
CA LEU A 42 13.52 15.05 -6.39
C LEU A 42 14.31 13.95 -5.67
N LYS A 43 14.15 13.85 -4.34
CA LYS A 43 14.32 12.53 -3.72
C LYS A 43 13.11 11.70 -4.12
N SER A 44 13.27 11.05 -5.27
CA SER A 44 12.53 9.86 -5.65
C SER A 44 12.30 9.02 -4.39
N PHE A 45 11.03 8.92 -3.97
CA PHE A 45 10.65 7.83 -3.09
C PHE A 45 10.99 6.57 -3.86
N SER A 46 12.10 5.95 -3.49
CA SER A 46 12.43 4.60 -3.93
C SER A 46 11.24 3.74 -3.53
N SER A 47 10.38 3.46 -4.51
CA SER A 47 9.30 2.50 -4.40
C SER A 47 9.97 1.18 -4.07
N MET A 48 10.05 0.84 -2.78
CA MET A 48 10.49 -0.48 -2.36
C MET A 48 9.57 -1.46 -3.10
N GLU A 49 10.12 -2.21 -4.04
CA GLU A 49 9.38 -3.12 -4.90
C GLU A 49 8.87 -4.25 -4.01
N ILE A 50 7.64 -4.09 -3.51
CA ILE A 50 6.98 -5.09 -2.68
C ILE A 50 6.58 -6.22 -3.62
N ASN A 51 7.22 -7.38 -3.46
CA ASN A 51 6.89 -8.59 -4.22
C ASN A 51 5.49 -9.09 -3.86
N CYS A 52 4.50 -8.77 -4.69
CA CYS A 52 3.25 -9.50 -4.67
C CYS A 52 3.37 -10.75 -5.55
N SER A 53 2.95 -11.90 -5.03
CA SER A 53 2.83 -13.14 -5.80
C SER A 53 1.37 -13.50 -6.02
N ALA A 54 1.08 -14.13 -7.16
CA ALA A 54 -0.25 -14.62 -7.47
C ALA A 54 -0.17 -16.06 -7.99
N THR A 55 -0.99 -16.94 -7.43
CA THR A 55 -1.08 -18.35 -7.82
C THR A 55 -2.53 -18.69 -8.09
N SER A 56 -2.82 -19.21 -9.27
CA SER A 56 -4.17 -19.65 -9.64
C SER A 56 -4.30 -21.15 -9.52
N THR A 57 -5.38 -21.61 -8.90
CA THR A 57 -5.74 -23.01 -8.74
C THR A 57 -7.15 -23.25 -9.27
N HIS A 58 -7.66 -24.49 -9.15
CA HIS A 58 -9.05 -24.79 -9.44
C HIS A 58 -10.03 -24.07 -8.50
N ASP A 59 -9.60 -23.80 -7.27
CA ASP A 59 -10.45 -23.25 -6.20
C ASP A 59 -10.36 -21.72 -6.11
N GLY A 60 -9.78 -21.07 -7.12
CA GLY A 60 -9.66 -19.62 -7.22
C GLY A 60 -8.23 -19.13 -7.42
N THR A 61 -8.03 -17.83 -7.23
CA THR A 61 -6.71 -17.20 -7.32
C THR A 61 -6.28 -16.65 -5.97
N PHE A 62 -5.08 -17.01 -5.56
CA PHE A 62 -4.44 -16.53 -4.34
C PHE A 62 -3.48 -15.40 -4.69
N TYR A 63 -3.63 -14.26 -4.03
CA TYR A 63 -2.70 -13.14 -4.05
C TYR A 63 -2.03 -13.05 -2.69
N ASN A 64 -0.71 -12.91 -2.65
CA ASN A 64 0.05 -12.83 -1.41
C ASN A 64 1.02 -11.67 -1.45
N VAL A 65 1.12 -10.96 -0.34
CA VAL A 65 2.12 -9.93 -0.09
C VAL A 65 2.98 -10.31 1.12
N PRO A 66 4.20 -9.76 1.25
CA PRO A 66 5.04 -10.01 2.41
C PRO A 66 4.37 -9.50 3.68
N ASP A 67 4.64 -10.18 4.80
CA ASP A 67 4.24 -9.66 6.10
C ASP A 67 5.08 -8.41 6.44
N PHE A 68 4.39 -7.37 6.91
CA PHE A 68 5.00 -6.11 7.32
C PHE A 68 5.06 -5.93 8.84
N GLY A 69 4.58 -6.92 9.62
CA GLY A 69 4.76 -7.00 11.07
C GLY A 69 3.91 -6.03 11.90
N ASP A 70 2.97 -5.31 11.29
CA ASP A 70 2.03 -4.43 12.00
C ASP A 70 0.58 -4.87 11.75
N HIS A 71 0.08 -5.70 12.67
CA HIS A 71 -1.27 -6.27 12.62
C HIS A 71 -2.37 -5.29 13.05
N ARG A 72 -2.02 -4.04 13.40
CA ARG A 72 -2.98 -2.99 13.77
C ARG A 72 -3.32 -2.05 12.61
N CYS A 73 -2.81 -2.34 11.43
CA CYS A 73 -3.06 -1.54 10.25
C CYS A 73 -4.31 -2.01 9.53
N ASP A 74 -4.97 -1.07 8.86
CA ASP A 74 -6.02 -1.42 7.92
C ASP A 74 -5.41 -1.90 6.61
N PHE A 75 -6.01 -2.92 6.02
CA PHE A 75 -5.62 -3.38 4.70
C PHE A 75 -6.80 -3.32 3.72
N TYR A 76 -6.47 -3.16 2.45
CA TYR A 76 -7.45 -3.07 1.37
C TYR A 76 -6.93 -3.83 0.15
N TRP A 77 -7.84 -4.56 -0.49
CA TRP A 77 -7.62 -5.19 -1.79
C TRP A 77 -8.55 -4.56 -2.81
N ILE A 78 -7.98 -4.01 -3.86
CA ILE A 78 -8.66 -3.23 -4.88
C ILE A 78 -8.45 -3.90 -6.24
N ASN A 79 -9.53 -4.14 -6.97
CA ASN A 79 -9.46 -4.75 -8.30
C ASN A 79 -9.12 -3.73 -9.40
N SER A 80 -8.99 -4.20 -10.64
CA SER A 80 -8.72 -3.36 -11.81
C SER A 80 -9.79 -2.30 -12.11
N SER A 81 -11.01 -2.47 -11.60
CA SER A 81 -12.11 -1.52 -11.70
C SER A 81 -12.11 -0.48 -10.57
N ASN A 82 -11.05 -0.41 -9.76
CA ASN A 82 -10.93 0.44 -8.56
C ASN A 82 -12.01 0.17 -7.50
N GLN A 83 -12.58 -1.04 -7.49
CA GLN A 83 -13.50 -1.48 -6.46
C GLN A 83 -12.72 -2.17 -5.36
N THR A 84 -12.93 -1.75 -4.11
CA THR A 84 -12.44 -2.48 -2.93
C THR A 84 -13.24 -3.78 -2.81
N VAL A 85 -12.57 -4.92 -2.96
CA VAL A 85 -13.20 -6.24 -2.89
C VAL A 85 -13.05 -6.88 -1.51
N ALA A 86 -12.05 -6.45 -0.73
CA ALA A 86 -11.87 -6.83 0.66
C ALA A 86 -11.13 -5.72 1.41
N HIS A 87 -11.45 -5.58 2.70
CA HIS A 87 -10.69 -4.79 3.66
C HIS A 87 -10.62 -5.50 5.01
N THR A 88 -10.11 -4.82 6.05
CA THR A 88 -9.88 -5.39 7.39
C THR A 88 -11.06 -6.18 7.96
N ASP A 89 -12.27 -5.63 7.86
CA ASP A 89 -13.45 -6.14 8.57
C ASP A 89 -14.49 -6.79 7.64
N GLU A 90 -14.37 -6.58 6.32
CA GLU A 90 -15.38 -7.02 5.35
C GLU A 90 -14.75 -7.49 4.04
N LYS A 91 -15.46 -8.38 3.34
CA LYS A 91 -15.15 -8.81 1.98
C LYS A 91 -16.43 -8.93 1.16
N MET A 92 -16.32 -8.75 -0.14
CA MET A 92 -17.40 -9.02 -1.09
C MET A 92 -17.48 -10.55 -1.31
N ASP A 93 -18.41 -11.22 -0.64
CA ASP A 93 -18.55 -12.69 -0.67
C ASP A 93 -18.69 -13.27 -2.09
N ASP A 94 -19.31 -12.53 -3.00
CA ASP A 94 -19.48 -12.92 -4.41
C ASP A 94 -18.16 -12.96 -5.19
N LEU A 95 -17.12 -12.26 -4.71
CA LEU A 95 -15.84 -12.09 -5.38
C LEU A 95 -14.68 -12.75 -4.62
N VAL A 96 -14.77 -12.79 -3.29
CA VAL A 96 -13.69 -13.16 -2.38
C VAL A 96 -14.10 -14.36 -1.54
N VAL A 97 -13.31 -15.44 -1.64
CA VAL A 97 -13.45 -16.64 -0.81
C VAL A 97 -13.00 -16.33 0.62
N ALA A 98 -11.78 -15.82 0.75
CA ALA A 98 -11.14 -15.51 2.02
C ALA A 98 -10.17 -14.34 1.86
N SER A 99 -9.98 -13.56 2.92
CA SER A 99 -9.02 -12.46 2.97
C SER A 99 -8.40 -12.35 4.35
N ASN A 100 -7.12 -11.99 4.38
CA ASN A 100 -6.44 -11.53 5.58
C ASN A 100 -5.44 -10.41 5.20
N ILE A 101 -4.65 -9.97 6.19
CA ILE A 101 -3.71 -8.85 6.01
C ILE A 101 -2.63 -9.10 4.95
N THR A 102 -2.21 -10.34 4.70
CA THR A 102 -1.15 -10.68 3.74
C THR A 102 -1.64 -11.45 2.53
N SER A 103 -2.87 -11.96 2.53
CA SER A 103 -3.38 -12.82 1.47
C SER A 103 -4.84 -12.55 1.12
N LEU A 104 -5.16 -12.82 -0.13
CA LEU A 104 -6.50 -12.75 -0.69
C LEU A 104 -6.74 -13.96 -1.58
N GLN A 105 -7.86 -14.64 -1.37
CA GLN A 105 -8.35 -15.67 -2.28
C GLN A 105 -9.63 -15.19 -2.96
N THR A 106 -9.63 -15.17 -4.30
CA THR A 106 -10.78 -14.77 -5.11
C THR A 106 -11.34 -15.95 -5.90
N HIS A 107 -12.65 -15.93 -6.18
CA HIS A 107 -13.29 -16.98 -6.99
C HIS A 107 -12.80 -17.00 -8.45
N LYS A 108 -12.36 -15.84 -8.96
CA LYS A 108 -11.88 -15.65 -10.33
C LYS A 108 -10.50 -14.99 -10.31
N CYS A 109 -9.76 -15.16 -11.40
CA CYS A 109 -8.51 -14.46 -11.57
C CYS A 109 -8.72 -13.02 -12.04
N TYR A 110 -8.09 -12.09 -11.33
CA TYR A 110 -7.94 -10.69 -11.69
C TYR A 110 -6.50 -10.43 -12.10
N GLU A 111 -6.29 -9.96 -13.34
CA GLU A 111 -4.95 -9.69 -13.87
C GLU A 111 -4.20 -8.63 -13.09
N ARG A 112 -4.94 -7.70 -12.46
CA ARG A 112 -4.41 -6.62 -11.65
C ARG A 112 -5.17 -6.54 -10.34
N MET A 113 -4.44 -6.69 -9.24
CA MET A 113 -4.92 -6.42 -7.89
C MET A 113 -3.99 -5.43 -7.22
N GLU A 114 -4.53 -4.42 -6.56
CA GLU A 114 -3.78 -3.47 -5.75
C GLU A 114 -4.01 -3.78 -4.28
N TYR A 115 -2.93 -3.85 -3.52
CA TYR A 115 -2.93 -4.01 -2.09
C TYR A 115 -2.49 -2.71 -1.44
N VAL A 116 -3.23 -2.27 -0.43
CA VAL A 116 -2.91 -1.10 0.37
C VAL A 116 -2.88 -1.51 1.84
N LEU A 117 -1.81 -1.18 2.53
CA LEU A 117 -1.69 -1.25 3.98
C LEU A 117 -1.59 0.17 4.54
N ASP A 118 -2.56 0.56 5.36
CA ASP A 118 -2.66 1.88 5.97
C ASP A 118 -2.48 1.76 7.50
N CYS A 119 -1.33 2.23 7.98
CA CYS A 119 -0.91 2.21 9.37
C CYS A 119 -0.87 3.65 9.92
N TYR A 120 -1.95 4.41 9.81
CA TYR A 120 -1.97 5.81 10.24
C TYR A 120 -1.54 5.95 11.72
N PRO A 121 -0.71 6.94 12.09
CA PRO A 121 -0.07 7.98 11.24
C PRO A 121 1.31 7.58 10.69
N LYS A 122 1.74 6.34 10.88
CA LYS A 122 3.14 5.94 10.76
C LYS A 122 3.55 5.61 9.32
N LEU A 123 2.71 4.92 8.57
CA LEU A 123 3.11 4.30 7.32
C LEU A 123 1.93 4.00 6.42
N LYS A 124 2.11 4.22 5.12
CA LYS A 124 1.22 3.71 4.09
C LYS A 124 2.05 2.97 3.06
N LYS A 125 1.68 1.72 2.76
CA LYS A 125 2.32 0.91 1.72
C LYS A 125 1.29 0.54 0.68
N THR A 126 1.73 0.54 -0.58
CA THR A 126 0.91 0.13 -1.70
C THR A 126 1.74 -0.76 -2.61
N THR A 127 1.16 -1.87 -3.06
CA THR A 127 1.77 -2.73 -4.09
C THR A 127 0.72 -3.21 -5.07
N ARG A 128 1.18 -3.65 -6.25
CA ARG A 128 0.33 -4.19 -7.30
C ARG A 128 0.77 -5.59 -7.67
N CYS A 129 -0.19 -6.50 -7.63
CA CYS A 129 -0.07 -7.85 -8.15
C CYS A 129 -0.47 -7.81 -9.62
N VAL A 130 0.45 -8.20 -10.49
CA VAL A 130 0.17 -8.41 -11.91
C VAL A 130 0.30 -9.91 -12.19
N THR A 131 -0.76 -10.52 -12.71
CA THR A 131 -0.81 -11.96 -12.99
C THR A 131 -1.40 -12.23 -14.37
N ASN A 132 -1.02 -13.36 -14.96
CA ASN A 132 -1.54 -13.80 -16.25
C ASN A 132 -2.66 -14.83 -16.04
N CYS A 133 -3.90 -14.38 -16.21
CA CYS A 133 -5.08 -15.23 -16.04
C CYS A 133 -5.30 -16.23 -17.18
N SER A 134 -4.54 -16.12 -18.29
CA SER A 134 -4.69 -16.99 -19.46
C SER A 134 -4.25 -18.44 -19.22
N GLN A 135 -3.43 -18.68 -18.19
CA GLN A 135 -2.93 -20.02 -17.84
C GLN A 135 -3.99 -20.92 -17.20
N ILE A 136 -5.18 -20.39 -16.90
CA ILE A 136 -6.24 -21.05 -16.12
C ILE A 136 -7.22 -21.81 -17.03
N ALA A 137 -7.27 -21.48 -18.32
CA ALA A 137 -8.16 -22.14 -19.30
C ALA A 137 -7.81 -23.61 -19.58
N GLY A 138 -6.69 -24.13 -19.04
CA GLY A 138 -6.22 -25.50 -19.24
C GLY A 138 -6.67 -26.52 -18.19
N VAL A 139 -7.23 -26.10 -17.04
CA VAL A 139 -7.86 -27.03 -16.08
C VAL A 139 -9.29 -27.30 -16.54
N SER A 140 -9.39 -27.94 -17.70
CA SER A 140 -10.64 -28.41 -18.27
C SER A 140 -11.28 -29.41 -17.31
N ARG A 141 -12.55 -29.18 -16.96
CA ARG A 141 -13.39 -30.12 -16.24
C ARG A 141 -13.47 -31.44 -17.02
N LYS A 142 -12.59 -32.40 -16.70
CA LYS A 142 -13.00 -33.79 -16.76
C LYS A 142 -13.92 -34.01 -15.56
N PRO A 143 -15.16 -34.48 -15.75
CA PRO A 143 -15.93 -35.08 -14.66
C PRO A 143 -15.21 -36.38 -14.28
N GLY A 144 -14.13 -36.25 -13.51
CA GLY A 144 -13.46 -37.36 -12.84
C GLY A 144 -14.24 -37.68 -11.58
N ASN A 145 -14.58 -38.95 -11.40
CA ASN A 145 -15.29 -39.49 -10.25
C ASN A 145 -14.86 -38.85 -8.91
N PRO A 146 -15.78 -38.62 -7.97
CA PRO A 146 -15.42 -38.18 -6.63
C PRO A 146 -14.40 -39.15 -6.04
N VAL A 147 -13.21 -38.64 -5.74
CA VAL A 147 -12.22 -39.37 -4.94
C VAL A 147 -12.85 -39.54 -3.55
N PRO A 148 -12.94 -40.77 -3.01
CA PRO A 148 -13.43 -40.97 -1.66
C PRO A 148 -12.56 -40.18 -0.69
N VAL A 149 -13.18 -39.24 0.03
CA VAL A 149 -12.55 -38.60 1.18
C VAL A 149 -12.42 -39.68 2.26
N ASP A 150 -11.19 -40.12 2.52
CA ASP A 150 -10.88 -40.98 3.65
C ASP A 150 -10.85 -40.12 4.92
N TRP A 151 -11.88 -40.27 5.76
CA TRP A 151 -12.07 -39.49 6.98
C TRP A 151 -11.18 -39.93 8.15
N ALA A 152 -10.18 -40.79 7.91
CA ALA A 152 -9.38 -41.41 8.98
C ALA A 152 -8.32 -40.49 9.64
N TYR A 153 -8.17 -39.22 9.26
CA TYR A 153 -7.02 -38.40 9.65
C TYR A 153 -7.36 -37.02 10.26
N TYR A 154 -8.31 -36.96 11.19
CA TYR A 154 -8.42 -35.82 12.11
C TYR A 154 -8.22 -36.27 13.56
N PRO A 155 -7.14 -35.83 14.23
CA PRO A 155 -7.00 -36.04 15.66
C PRO A 155 -7.99 -35.14 16.40
N VAL A 156 -8.97 -35.75 17.04
CA VAL A 156 -9.84 -35.10 18.03
C VAL A 156 -8.97 -34.75 19.22
N GLY A 157 -8.61 -33.47 19.34
CA GLY A 157 -7.96 -32.94 20.54
C GLY A 157 -8.89 -33.08 21.74
N LYS A 158 -8.41 -33.74 22.80
CA LYS A 158 -8.97 -33.69 24.15
C LYS A 158 -8.45 -32.48 24.88
#